data_AF-A0A3P9KLL3-F1
#
_entry.id   AF-A0A3P9KLL3-F1
#
_cell.length_a   1.000
_cell.length_b   1.000
_cell.length_c   1.000
_cell.angle_alpha   90.00
_cell.angle_beta   90.00
_cell.angle_gamma   90.00
#
_symmetry.space_group_name_H-M   'P 1'
#
loop_
_entity.id
_entity.type
_entity.pdbx_description
1 polymer ?
#
loop_
_entity_poly.entity_id
_entity_poly.type
_entity_poly.pdbx_seq_one_letter_code
_entity_poly.pdbx_strand_id
1 'polypeptide(L)'
;MLFCQAEHVPTVFPVCLYHSGYSLGTMGRRKSKRKPPPKKKMTGDLESQFTCPFCNHEKSCDVKMERSRNTGIISCSVCLEEFQTPITYLSEPVDVYSDWIDACEAANQ
;
A
#
# COMPACT_ATOMS: atom_id res chain seq x y z
N MET A 1 -9.81 -22.95 -15.98
CA MET A 1 -9.09 -22.63 -14.73
C MET A 1 -7.69 -22.21 -15.12
N LEU A 2 -7.52 -20.93 -15.44
CA LEU A 2 -6.27 -20.35 -15.92
C LEU A 2 -5.57 -19.70 -14.70
N PHE A 3 -4.59 -20.38 -14.13
CA PHE A 3 -3.59 -19.79 -13.25
C PHE A 3 -2.30 -20.58 -13.47
N CYS A 4 -1.30 -19.95 -14.09
CA CYS A 4 0.14 -20.11 -13.81
C CYS A 4 0.96 -19.48 -14.95
N GLN A 5 1.38 -18.23 -14.79
CA GLN A 5 2.60 -17.68 -15.39
C GLN A 5 3.32 -17.03 -14.20
N ALA A 6 4.47 -17.54 -13.72
CA ALA A 6 5.78 -17.52 -14.39
C ALA A 6 6.06 -16.10 -14.91
N GLU A 7 7.08 -15.36 -14.48
CA GLU A 7 8.49 -15.72 -14.56
C GLU A 7 9.34 -14.92 -13.55
N HIS A 8 10.30 -15.62 -12.94
CA HIS A 8 11.54 -15.06 -12.39
C HIS A 8 12.48 -14.73 -13.55
N VAL A 9 13.14 -13.56 -13.53
CA VAL A 9 14.45 -13.41 -14.19
C VAL A 9 15.41 -12.60 -13.30
N PRO A 10 16.59 -13.17 -12.97
CA PRO A 10 17.70 -12.47 -12.33
C PRO A 10 18.55 -11.75 -13.40
N THR A 11 18.87 -10.48 -13.19
CA THR A 11 19.91 -9.80 -14.01
C THR A 11 20.90 -9.07 -13.12
N VAL A 12 21.97 -9.79 -12.78
CA VAL A 12 23.29 -9.23 -12.49
C VAL A 12 23.71 -8.38 -13.71
N PHE A 13 23.85 -7.07 -13.52
CA PHE A 13 24.60 -6.22 -14.45
C PHE A 13 26.01 -5.95 -13.89
N PRO A 14 27.04 -6.14 -14.74
CA PRO A 14 28.43 -6.15 -14.33
C PRO A 14 28.97 -4.75 -14.10
N VAL A 15 29.92 -4.67 -13.17
CA VAL A 15 30.85 -3.57 -12.99
C VAL A 15 31.63 -3.37 -14.29
N CYS A 16 31.36 -2.28 -15.01
CA CYS A 16 32.24 -1.77 -16.06
C CYS A 16 32.66 -0.34 -15.69
N LEU A 17 33.86 -0.27 -15.10
CA LEU A 17 34.90 0.72 -15.36
C LEU A 17 34.45 2.04 -16.00
N TYR A 18 34.43 3.10 -15.18
CA TYR A 18 34.96 4.36 -15.67
C TYR A 18 35.84 4.99 -14.59
N HIS A 19 37.11 4.59 -14.64
CA HIS A 19 38.16 5.28 -13.91
C HIS A 19 38.32 6.67 -14.54
N SER A 20 38.07 7.67 -13.71
CA SER A 20 38.18 9.08 -14.01
C SER A 20 39.63 9.43 -14.34
N GLY A 21 39.86 10.03 -15.50
CA GLY A 21 41.16 10.59 -15.86
C GLY A 21 41.00 11.65 -16.94
N TYR A 22 40.73 12.91 -16.56
CA TYR A 22 40.99 14.07 -17.42
C TYR A 22 41.45 15.27 -16.60
N SER A 23 42.61 15.77 -17.02
CA SER A 23 43.39 16.90 -16.50
C SER A 23 42.65 18.24 -16.57
N LEU A 24 42.89 19.06 -15.55
CA LEU A 24 42.31 20.37 -15.29
C LEU A 24 42.93 21.46 -16.18
N GLY A 25 42.18 21.94 -17.18
CA GLY A 25 42.44 23.17 -17.95
C GLY A 25 41.42 24.26 -17.58
N THR A 26 41.77 25.06 -16.57
CA THR A 26 41.32 26.43 -16.22
C THR A 26 39.86 26.89 -16.48
N MET A 27 39.12 26.97 -15.36
CA MET A 27 38.06 27.94 -14.98
C MET A 27 36.78 28.04 -15.84
N GLY A 28 35.99 26.96 -15.87
CA GLY A 28 34.62 26.93 -16.38
C GLY A 28 33.55 27.00 -15.27
N ARG A 29 32.59 27.92 -15.45
CA ARG A 29 31.24 28.02 -14.86
C ARG A 29 30.89 27.05 -13.70
N ARG A 30 30.73 27.59 -12.49
CA ARG A 30 30.16 26.87 -11.32
C ARG A 30 28.79 26.27 -11.68
N LYS A 31 28.76 24.96 -11.93
CA LYS A 31 27.53 24.20 -12.15
C LYS A 31 26.89 23.93 -10.78
N SER A 32 25.79 24.62 -10.52
CA SER A 32 24.91 24.44 -9.35
C SER A 32 24.68 22.95 -9.06
N LYS A 33 25.05 22.50 -7.86
CA LYS A 33 24.79 21.15 -7.37
C LYS A 33 23.30 21.05 -7.01
N ARG A 34 22.46 20.76 -8.01
CA ARG A 34 21.02 20.51 -7.81
C ARG A 34 20.87 19.21 -7.01
N LYS A 35 20.51 19.34 -5.72
CA LYS A 35 20.14 18.19 -4.89
C LYS A 35 18.91 17.51 -5.51
N PRO A 36 18.87 16.16 -5.62
CA PRO A 36 17.66 15.48 -6.06
C PRO A 36 16.50 15.82 -5.12
N PRO A 37 15.27 16.00 -5.63
CA PRO A 37 14.12 16.29 -4.79
C PRO A 37 13.95 15.15 -3.76
N PRO A 38 13.70 15.47 -2.48
CA PRO A 38 13.46 14.45 -1.48
C PRO A 38 12.28 13.61 -1.94
N LYS A 39 12.48 12.29 -2.07
CA LYS A 39 11.38 11.35 -2.31
C LYS A 39 10.35 11.59 -1.21
N LYS A 40 9.18 12.13 -1.58
CA LYS A 40 8.03 12.23 -0.68
C LYS A 40 7.82 10.83 -0.11
N LYS A 41 8.08 10.68 1.18
CA LYS A 41 7.64 9.49 1.89
C LYS A 41 6.13 9.65 1.90
N MET A 42 5.47 8.87 1.06
CA MET A 42 4.03 8.74 1.07
C MET A 42 3.74 8.14 2.45
N THR A 43 3.41 9.02 3.41
CA THR A 43 3.03 8.61 4.76
C THR A 43 1.85 7.69 4.55
N GLY A 44 2.09 6.39 4.75
CA GLY A 44 1.13 5.32 4.48
C GLY A 44 -0.16 5.58 5.22
N ASP A 45 -1.25 5.14 4.59
CA ASP A 45 -2.62 5.19 5.05
C ASP A 45 -2.75 5.18 6.58
N LEU A 46 -3.08 6.35 7.12
CA LEU A 46 -3.64 6.48 8.46
C LEU A 46 -5.17 6.35 8.41
N GLU A 47 -5.71 5.72 7.37
CA GLU A 47 -7.15 5.48 7.27
C GLU A 47 -7.48 4.25 8.13
N SER A 48 -7.62 4.49 9.43
CA SER A 48 -8.16 3.57 10.46
C SER A 48 -7.46 2.20 10.63
N GLN A 49 -6.68 2.08 11.69
CA GLN A 49 -6.02 0.83 12.06
C GLN A 49 -6.95 -0.04 12.93
N PHE A 50 -7.62 -1.02 12.33
CA PHE A 50 -8.51 -1.95 13.05
C PHE A 50 -7.88 -3.32 13.31
N THR A 51 -8.41 -4.04 14.30
CA THR A 51 -7.99 -5.40 14.66
C THR A 51 -8.91 -6.41 13.99
N CYS A 52 -8.35 -7.44 13.35
CA CYS A 52 -9.17 -8.47 12.71
C CYS A 52 -9.86 -9.38 13.75
N PRO A 53 -11.18 -9.64 13.68
CA PRO A 53 -11.86 -10.57 14.58
C PRO A 53 -11.44 -12.05 14.40
N PHE A 54 -10.92 -12.41 13.22
CA PHE A 54 -10.54 -13.79 12.92
C PHE A 54 -9.12 -14.12 13.37
N CYS A 55 -8.13 -13.30 12.98
CA CYS A 55 -6.72 -13.57 13.26
C CYS A 55 -6.15 -12.73 14.41
N ASN A 56 -6.92 -11.82 14.99
CA ASN A 56 -6.56 -11.00 16.14
C ASN A 56 -5.25 -10.19 15.98
N HIS A 57 -4.83 -9.96 14.73
CA HIS A 57 -3.68 -9.10 14.44
C HIS A 57 -4.13 -7.64 14.45
N GLU A 58 -3.49 -6.83 15.28
CA GLU A 58 -3.73 -5.39 15.32
C GLU A 58 -3.31 -4.74 14.00
N LYS A 59 -4.06 -3.71 13.58
CA LYS A 59 -3.72 -2.86 12.41
C LYS A 59 -3.57 -3.66 11.11
N SER A 60 -4.28 -4.77 11.00
CA SER A 60 -4.20 -5.70 9.86
C SER A 60 -5.34 -5.53 8.86
N CYS A 61 -6.36 -4.76 9.22
CA CYS A 61 -7.55 -4.54 8.40
C CYS A 61 -7.50 -3.17 7.72
N ASP A 62 -7.69 -3.18 6.41
CA ASP A 62 -7.77 -2.00 5.55
C ASP A 62 -9.22 -1.81 5.10
N VAL A 63 -9.70 -0.57 5.18
CA VAL A 63 -11.06 -0.20 4.77
C VAL A 63 -11.01 0.70 3.54
N LYS A 64 -11.75 0.30 2.50
CA LYS A 64 -11.91 1.04 1.25
C LYS A 64 -13.35 1.52 1.10
N MET A 65 -13.53 2.84 1.13
CA MET A 65 -14.84 3.48 0.98
C MET A 65 -15.12 3.82 -0.49
N GLU A 66 -15.90 3.00 -1.19
CA GLU A 66 -16.34 3.26 -2.57
C GLU A 66 -17.68 4.03 -2.57
N ARG A 67 -17.60 5.36 -2.35
CA ARG A 67 -18.78 6.23 -2.28
C ARG A 67 -19.57 6.31 -3.60
N SER A 68 -18.94 6.05 -4.75
CA SER A 68 -19.62 6.01 -6.05
C SER A 68 -20.62 4.86 -6.17
N ARG A 69 -20.38 3.75 -5.45
CA ARG A 69 -21.25 2.58 -5.43
C ARG A 69 -21.96 2.40 -4.09
N ASN A 70 -21.84 3.37 -3.19
CA ASN A 70 -22.39 3.27 -1.83
C ASN A 70 -21.97 1.97 -1.15
N THR A 71 -20.70 1.57 -1.34
CA THR A 71 -20.19 0.29 -0.88
C THR A 71 -18.89 0.47 -0.08
N GLY A 72 -18.84 -0.05 1.13
CA GLY A 72 -17.65 -0.14 1.98
C GLY A 72 -17.08 -1.55 1.90
N ILE A 73 -15.78 -1.66 1.67
CA ILE A 73 -15.06 -2.93 1.58
C ILE A 73 -14.02 -2.95 2.68
N ILE A 74 -14.02 -3.98 3.51
CA ILE A 74 -12.99 -4.22 4.52
C ILE A 74 -12.26 -5.52 4.19
N SER A 75 -10.93 -5.48 4.27
CA SER A 75 -10.07 -6.63 3.96
C SER A 75 -8.96 -6.78 4.99
N CYS A 76 -8.65 -8.01 5.40
CA CYS A 76 -7.52 -8.27 6.28
C CYS A 76 -6.28 -8.72 5.48
N SER A 77 -5.16 -8.04 5.67
CA SER A 77 -3.87 -8.39 5.03
C SER A 77 -3.24 -9.69 5.55
N VAL A 78 -3.71 -10.22 6.69
CA VAL A 78 -3.15 -11.43 7.32
C VAL A 78 -3.95 -12.68 6.99
N CYS A 79 -5.26 -12.69 7.27
CA CYS A 79 -6.12 -13.84 6.95
C CYS A 79 -6.74 -13.78 5.55
N LEU A 80 -6.61 -12.65 4.84
CA LEU A 80 -7.14 -12.43 3.49
C LEU A 80 -8.66 -12.53 3.37
N GLU A 81 -9.37 -12.39 4.48
CA GLU A 81 -10.83 -12.32 4.50
C GLU A 81 -11.29 -10.93 4.04
N GLU A 82 -12.36 -10.88 3.24
CA GLU A 82 -12.94 -9.66 2.69
C GLU A 82 -14.44 -9.62 2.96
N PHE A 83 -14.94 -8.45 3.38
CA PHE A 83 -16.36 -8.22 3.60
C PHE A 83 -16.81 -6.90 2.96
N GLN A 84 -18.06 -6.89 2.50
CA GLN A 84 -18.66 -5.77 1.82
C GLN A 84 -19.98 -5.41 2.48
N THR A 85 -20.15 -4.14 2.85
CA THR A 85 -21.39 -3.59 3.43
C THR A 85 -21.84 -2.34 2.67
N PRO A 86 -23.16 -2.09 2.51
CA PRO A 86 -23.65 -0.83 1.96
C PRO A 86 -23.29 0.36 2.88
N ILE A 87 -22.80 1.45 2.30
CA ILE A 87 -22.44 2.68 3.02
C ILE A 87 -23.23 3.89 2.52
N THR A 88 -23.43 4.85 3.42
CA THR A 88 -24.02 6.15 3.11
C THR A 88 -22.95 7.25 3.07
N TYR A 89 -23.35 8.48 2.75
CA TYR A 89 -22.43 9.63 2.78
C TYR A 89 -21.95 9.97 4.21
N LEU A 90 -22.78 9.68 5.21
CA LEU A 90 -22.48 9.91 6.62
C LEU A 90 -21.65 8.77 7.23
N SER A 91 -21.47 7.66 6.50
CA SER A 91 -20.76 6.50 7.00
C SER A 91 -19.26 6.73 7.05
N GLU A 92 -18.68 6.35 8.18
CA GLU A 92 -17.27 6.39 8.50
C GLU A 92 -16.65 4.98 8.41
N PRO A 93 -15.33 4.83 8.25
CA PRO A 93 -14.68 3.51 8.20
C PRO A 93 -14.94 2.63 9.43
N VAL A 94 -15.21 3.24 10.59
CA VAL A 94 -15.57 2.54 11.83
C VAL A 94 -16.94 1.86 11.75
N ASP A 95 -17.88 2.43 10.99
CA ASP A 95 -19.19 1.83 10.78
C ASP A 95 -19.06 0.52 10.01
N VAL A 96 -18.24 0.52 8.94
CA VAL A 96 -17.93 -0.67 8.14
C VAL A 96 -17.28 -1.78 8.98
N TYR A 97 -16.38 -1.40 9.89
CA TYR A 97 -15.78 -2.35 10.82
C TYR A 97 -16.81 -2.95 11.78
N SER A 98 -17.71 -2.14 12.32
CA SER A 98 -18.75 -2.58 13.27
C SER A 98 -19.73 -3.53 12.59
N ASP A 99 -20.20 -3.17 11.39
CA ASP A 99 -21.05 -4.04 10.55
C ASP A 99 -20.38 -5.39 10.27
N TRP A 100 -19.05 -5.41 10.07
CA TRP A 100 -18.33 -6.64 9.84
C TRP A 100 -18.29 -7.54 11.08
N ILE A 101 -18.11 -6.97 12.28
CA ILE A 101 -18.19 -7.72 13.54
C ILE A 101 -19.59 -8.33 13.69
N ASP A 102 -20.64 -7.53 13.54
CA ASP A 102 -22.03 -7.98 13.67
C ASP A 102 -22.37 -9.09 12.66
N ALA A 103 -21.91 -8.95 11.41
CA ALA A 103 -22.09 -9.98 10.38
C ALA A 103 -21.36 -11.28 10.72
N CYS A 104 -20.16 -11.20 11.32
CA CYS A 104 -19.43 -12.36 11.79
C CYS A 104 -20.14 -13.05 12.96
N GLU A 105 -20.69 -12.30 13.91
CA GLU A 105 -21.44 -12.86 15.03
C GLU A 105 -22.72 -13.55 14.56
N ALA A 106 -23.47 -12.93 13.65
CA ALA A 106 -24.70 -13.49 13.08
C ALA A 106 -24.45 -14.77 12.26
N ALA A 107 -23.32 -14.86 11.54
CA ALA A 107 -22.98 -16.05 10.77
C ALA A 107 -22.55 -17.26 11.64
N ASN A 108 -22.20 -17.02 12.90
CA ASN A 108 -21.72 -18.04 13.84
C ASN A 108 -22.78 -18.47 14.88
N GLN A 109 -24.05 -18.09 14.70
CA GLN A 109 -25.21 -18.60 15.44
C GLN A 109 -25.82 -19.85 14.77
#